data_AF-A0AAP5MEB2-F1
#
_entry.id   AF-A0AAP5MEB2-F1
#
_cell.length_a   1.000
_cell.length_b   1.000
_cell.length_c   1.000
_cell.angle_alpha   90.00
_cell.angle_beta   90.00
_cell.angle_gamma   90.00
#
_symmetry.space_group_name_H-M   'P 1'
#
loop_
_entity.id
_entity.type
_entity.pdbx_description
1 polymer ?
#
loop_
_entity_poly.entity_id
_entity_poly.type
_entity_poly.pdbx_seq_one_letter_code
_entity_poly.pdbx_strand_id
1 'polypeptide(L)'
;MNIQLQEEYEQFIQTQIATGRYENAEDVIIKALKLLEEWEKGYQEWEEETRKKLVAGLASIERGDVVHGQVVMARLEEKLRKARENQG
;
A
#
# COMPACT_ATOMS: atom_id res chain seq x y z
N MET A 1 15.64 -24.63 10.12
CA MET A 1 16.60 -23.53 9.83
C MET A 1 17.03 -22.94 11.16
N ASN A 2 18.31 -22.62 11.35
CA ASN A 2 18.77 -21.95 12.57
C ASN A 2 19.10 -20.50 12.24
N ILE A 3 18.49 -19.55 12.95
CA ILE A 3 18.69 -18.11 12.73
C ILE A 3 19.24 -17.53 14.03
N GLN A 4 20.37 -16.84 13.95
CA GLN A 4 20.88 -16.06 15.07
C GLN A 4 20.26 -14.66 15.00
N LEU A 5 19.62 -14.26 16.10
CA LEU A 5 19.04 -12.93 16.23
C LEU A 5 20.00 -12.03 17.00
N GLN A 6 19.88 -10.72 16.78
CA GLN A 6 20.52 -9.74 17.66
C GLN A 6 19.80 -9.72 19.00
N GLU A 7 20.52 -9.40 20.08
CA GLU A 7 19.99 -9.38 21.44
C GLU A 7 18.71 -8.54 21.59
N GLU A 8 18.61 -7.42 20.87
CA GLU A 8 17.42 -6.57 20.84
C GLU A 8 16.16 -7.33 20.40
N TYR A 9 16.27 -8.17 19.37
CA TYR A 9 15.14 -8.94 18.85
C TYR A 9 14.79 -10.12 19.75
N GLU A 10 15.78 -10.72 20.40
CA GLU A 10 15.53 -11.75 21.41
C GLU A 10 14.77 -11.15 22.61
N GLN A 11 15.19 -9.99 23.10
CA GLN A 11 14.50 -9.27 24.18
C GLN A 11 13.08 -8.86 23.79
N PHE A 12 12.87 -8.43 22.55
CA PHE A 12 11.54 -8.14 22.01
C PHE A 12 10.65 -9.38 22.06
N ILE A 13 11.14 -10.53 21.57
CA ILE A 13 10.38 -11.80 21.58
C ILE A 13 10.03 -12.20 23.02
N GLN A 14 11.00 -12.14 23.95
CA GLN A 14 10.76 -12.46 25.35
C GLN A 14 9.70 -11.54 25.98
N THR A 15 9.73 -10.25 25.64
CA THR A 15 8.72 -9.28 26.10
C THR A 15 7.34 -9.64 25.58
N GLN A 16 7.21 -10.04 24.32
CA GLN A 16 5.92 -10.46 23.76
C GLN A 16 5.37 -11.70 24.44
N ILE A 17 6.21 -12.71 24.69
CA ILE A 17 5.84 -13.92 25.44
C ILE A 17 5.41 -13.57 26.87
N ALA A 18 6.14 -12.69 27.55
CA ALA A 18 5.83 -12.25 28.91
C ALA A 18 4.45 -11.56 29.02
N THR A 19 3.89 -11.05 27.92
CA THR A 19 2.51 -10.52 27.92
C THR A 19 1.43 -11.62 27.99
N GLY A 20 1.81 -12.89 27.84
CA GLY A 20 0.89 -14.03 27.77
C GLY A 20 0.14 -14.17 26.44
N ARG A 21 0.43 -13.32 25.46
CA ARG A 21 -0.21 -13.35 24.12
C ARG A 21 0.35 -14.44 23.20
N TYR A 22 1.52 -14.99 23.52
CA TYR A 22 2.24 -15.96 22.72
C TYR A 22 2.82 -17.03 23.65
N GLU A 23 2.78 -18.30 23.26
CA GLU A 23 3.25 -19.40 24.10
C GLU A 23 4.77 -19.55 24.03
N ASN A 24 5.36 -19.22 22.87
CA ASN A 24 6.78 -19.37 22.61
C ASN A 24 7.29 -18.39 21.53
N ALA A 25 8.59 -18.45 21.26
CA ALA A 25 9.25 -17.60 20.26
C ALA A 25 8.79 -17.89 18.82
N GLU A 26 8.46 -19.16 18.52
CA GLU A 26 7.99 -19.57 17.20
C GLU A 26 6.67 -18.90 16.85
N ASP A 27 5.74 -18.77 17.80
CA ASP A 27 4.46 -18.06 17.59
C ASP A 27 4.67 -16.60 17.20
N VAL A 28 5.60 -15.92 17.90
CA VAL A 28 5.94 -14.51 17.63
C VAL A 28 6.54 -14.37 16.22
N ILE A 29 7.47 -15.26 15.87
CA ILE A 29 8.15 -15.27 14.56
C ILE A 29 7.15 -15.58 13.44
N ILE A 30 6.26 -16.57 13.61
CA ILE A 30 5.21 -16.88 12.64
C ILE A 30 4.31 -15.67 12.41
N LYS A 31 3.93 -14.96 13.48
CA LYS A 31 3.12 -13.75 13.34
C LYS A 31 3.85 -12.65 12.57
N ALA A 32 5.13 -12.44 12.85
CA ALA A 32 5.96 -11.47 12.13
C ALA A 32 6.11 -11.83 10.64
N LEU A 33 6.35 -13.10 10.32
CA LEU A 33 6.47 -13.58 8.94
C LEU A 33 5.15 -13.43 8.16
N LYS A 34 4.00 -13.70 8.78
CA LYS A 34 2.69 -13.47 8.15
C LYS A 34 2.46 -11.99 7.83
N LEU A 35 2.84 -11.09 8.73
CA LEU A 35 2.75 -9.64 8.49
C LEU A 35 3.68 -9.22 7.34
N LEU A 36 4.89 -9.77 7.28
CA LEU A 36 5.81 -9.52 6.17
C LEU A 36 5.23 -10.01 4.84
N GLU A 37 4.67 -11.22 4.81
CA GLU A 37 4.05 -11.79 3.61
C GLU A 37 2.87 -10.94 3.11
N GLU A 38 2.02 -10.47 4.02
CA GLU A 38 0.89 -9.58 3.68
C GLU A 38 1.37 -8.24 3.13
N TRP A 39 2.40 -7.65 3.75
CA TRP A 39 2.99 -6.40 3.29
C TRP A 39 3.63 -6.53 1.91
N GLU A 40 4.42 -7.59 1.69
CA GLU A 40 5.04 -7.90 0.39
C GLU A 40 3.97 -8.09 -0.70
N LYS A 41 2.89 -8.83 -0.43
CA LYS A 41 1.78 -9.00 -1.39
C LYS A 41 1.18 -7.65 -1.78
N GLY A 42 0.86 -6.81 -0.80
CA GLY A 42 0.33 -5.47 -1.07
C GLY A 42 1.29 -4.59 -1.89
N TYR A 43 2.59 -4.69 -1.63
CA TYR A 43 3.61 -3.97 -2.41
C TYR A 43 3.67 -4.46 -3.86
N GLN A 44 3.67 -5.78 -4.09
CA GLN A 44 3.69 -6.36 -5.43
C GLN A 44 2.45 -5.99 -6.24
N GLU A 45 1.26 -6.03 -5.62
CA GLU A 45 0.02 -5.60 -6.24
C GLU A 45 0.05 -4.12 -6.64
N TRP A 46 0.51 -3.26 -5.73
CA TRP A 46 0.68 -1.83 -5.99
C TRP A 46 1.67 -1.56 -7.13
N GLU A 47 2.81 -2.27 -7.15
CA GLU A 47 3.82 -2.13 -8.19
C GLU A 47 3.26 -2.54 -9.56
N GLU A 48 2.55 -3.67 -9.63
CA GLU A 48 1.94 -4.15 -10.85
C GLU A 48 0.85 -3.19 -11.37
N GLU A 49 -0.03 -2.70 -10.49
CA GLU A 49 -1.06 -1.73 -10.84
C GLU A 49 -0.44 -0.42 -11.36
N THR A 50 0.60 0.06 -10.69
CA THR A 50 1.33 1.27 -11.08
C THR A 50 1.98 1.09 -12.46
N ARG A 51 2.63 -0.05 -12.70
CA ARG A 51 3.24 -0.38 -13.99
C ARG A 51 2.19 -0.40 -15.11
N LYS A 52 1.03 -1.01 -14.87
CA LYS A 52 -0.09 -1.03 -15.82
C LYS A 52 -0.59 0.38 -16.15
N LYS A 53 -0.80 1.23 -15.13
CA LYS A 53 -1.23 2.63 -15.31
C LYS A 53 -0.21 3.44 -16.09
N LEU A 54 1.09 3.25 -15.81
CA LEU A 54 2.18 3.94 -16.51
C LEU A 54 2.20 3.58 -18.00
N VAL A 55 2.15 2.29 -18.33
CA VAL A 55 2.11 1.82 -19.72
C VAL A 55 0.90 2.39 -20.45
N ALA A 56 -0.28 2.35 -19.84
CA ALA A 56 -1.49 2.91 -20.43
C ALA A 56 -1.38 4.43 -20.65
N GLY A 57 -0.83 5.17 -19.68
CA GLY A 57 -0.61 6.61 -19.78
C GLY A 57 0.37 6.99 -20.88
N LEU A 58 1.51 6.29 -20.98
CA LEU A 58 2.50 6.49 -22.03
C LEU A 58 1.91 6.23 -23.42
N ALA A 59 1.18 5.13 -23.60
CA ALA A 59 0.53 4.83 -24.86
C ALA A 59 -0.51 5.90 -25.27
N SER A 60 -1.23 6.47 -24.30
CA SER A 60 -2.15 7.60 -24.57
C SER A 60 -1.41 8.87 -24.99
N ILE A 61 -0.25 9.16 -24.38
CA ILE A 61 0.60 10.28 -24.79
C ILE A 61 1.10 10.08 -26.22
N GLU A 62 1.58 8.88 -26.57
CA GLU A 62 2.07 8.57 -27.92
C GLU A 62 1.00 8.74 -29.00
N ARG A 63 -0.27 8.46 -28.69
CA ARG A 63 -1.40 8.68 -29.60
C ARG A 63 -1.90 10.12 -29.65
N GLY A 64 -1.39 10.99 -28.77
CA GLY A 64 -1.87 12.37 -28.62
C GLY A 64 -3.16 12.50 -27.82
N ASP A 65 -3.58 11.43 -27.12
CA ASP A 65 -4.77 11.39 -26.25
C ASP A 65 -4.50 12.11 -24.91
N VAL A 66 -4.08 13.38 -24.98
CA VAL A 66 -3.72 14.23 -23.83
C VAL A 66 -4.64 15.43 -23.75
N VAL A 67 -4.99 15.83 -22.53
CA VAL A 67 -5.84 17.00 -22.27
C VAL A 67 -5.06 18.02 -21.48
N HIS A 68 -5.15 19.29 -21.88
CA HIS A 68 -4.49 20.37 -21.16
C HIS A 68 -5.05 20.52 -19.74
N GLY A 69 -4.17 20.67 -18.74
CA GLY A 69 -4.55 20.68 -17.33
C GLY A 69 -5.60 21.74 -16.97
N GLN A 70 -5.53 22.92 -17.58
CA GLN A 70 -6.54 23.98 -17.37
C GLN A 70 -7.95 23.55 -17.80
N VAL A 71 -8.08 22.77 -18.87
CA VAL A 71 -9.37 22.25 -19.35
C VAL A 71 -9.92 21.20 -18.36
N VAL A 72 -9.04 20.39 -17.78
CA VAL A 72 -9.42 19.40 -16.75
C VAL A 72 -9.94 20.10 -15.50
N MET A 73 -9.21 21.11 -15.00
CA MET A 73 -9.58 21.83 -13.80
C MET A 73 -10.91 22.59 -13.96
N ALA A 74 -11.10 23.30 -15.07
CA ALA A 74 -12.35 23.99 -15.35
C ALA A 74 -13.56 23.02 -15.39
N ARG A 75 -13.39 21.83 -15.98
CA ARG A 75 -14.45 20.79 -15.98
C ARG A 75 -14.72 20.23 -14.59
N LEU A 76 -13.69 20.11 -13.75
CA LEU A 76 -13.83 19.61 -12.38
C LEU A 76 -14.57 20.63 -11.50
N GLU A 77 -14.19 21.90 -11.56
CA GLU A 77 -14.86 23.00 -10.84
C GLU A 77 -16.35 23.07 -11.19
N GLU A 78 -16.68 22.97 -12.48
CA GLU A 78 -18.07 22.97 -12.95
C GLU A 78 -18.87 21.77 -12.43
N LYS A 79 -18.25 20.58 -12.37
CA LYS A 79 -18.89 19.39 -11.77
C LYS A 79 -19.17 19.59 -10.28
N LEU A 80 -18.21 20.17 -9.55
CA LEU A 80 -18.36 20.45 -8.12
C LEU A 80 -19.44 21.49 -7.85
N ARG A 81 -19.53 22.54 -8.69
CA ARG A 81 -20.59 23.55 -8.62
C ARG A 81 -21.98 22.92 -8.76
N LYS A 82 -22.19 22.11 -9.82
CA LYS A 82 -23.46 21.41 -10.06
C LYS A 82 -23.85 20.46 -8.93
N ALA A 83 -22.87 19.75 -8.36
CA ALA A 83 -23.13 18.84 -7.24
C ALA A 83 -23.64 19.58 -5.99
N ARG A 84 -23.15 20.80 -5.74
CA ARG A 84 -23.60 21.64 -4.62
C ARG A 84 -24.98 22.24 -4.87
N GLU A 85 -25.26 22.65 -6.11
CA GLU A 85 -26.57 23.21 -6.50
C GLU A 85 -27.70 22.17 -6.45
N ASN A 86 -27.40 20.90 -6.72
CA ASN A 86 -28.38 19.82 -6.65
C ASN A 86 -28.64 19.29 -5.22
N GLN A 87 -27.92 19.79 -4.22
CA GLN A 87 -28.04 19.38 -2.81
C GLN A 87 -28.75 20.42 -1.92
N GLY A 88 -29.10 21.59 -2.46
CA GLY A 88 -29.92 22.62 -1.81
C GLY A 88 -31.31 22.69 -2.40
#